data_AF-A0A7X0XU33-F1
#
_entry.id   AF-A0A7X0XU33-F1
#
_cell.length_a   1.000
_cell.length_b   1.000
_cell.length_c   1.000
_cell.angle_alpha   90.00
_cell.angle_beta   90.00
_cell.angle_gamma   90.00
#
_symmetry.space_group_name_H-M   'P 1'
#
loop_
_entity.id
_entity.type
_entity.pdbx_description
1 polymer ?
#
loop_
_entity_poly.entity_id
_entity_poly.type
_entity_poly.pdbx_seq_one_letter_code
_entity_poly.pdbx_strand_id
1 'polypeptide(L)'
;IDSFIMLIGGVNPFVIIIGIMFMYTLMANLVSWALGVNYVAMYASKNKDLPAIFGKTNPKNDMPTGTSILNGVVASVLIIVAPIIPNENIFWAFFALNVVALLGSYILMFPAFLKLRKVDPNRERPFKVPGGKILLYLMTFVPMILLIITLIFSAVPLNGSSAELNEKIPILIGTVVAIIVGEICIWLAGKRKDKGEIKNENE
;
A
#
# COMPACT_ATOMS: atom_id res chain seq x y z
N ILE A 1 -4.85 8.08 26.41
CA ILE A 1 -4.76 9.13 27.45
C ILE A 1 -5.56 8.71 28.68
N ASP A 2 -6.79 8.22 28.50
CA ASP A 2 -7.64 7.71 29.60
C ASP A 2 -6.97 6.58 30.41
N SER A 3 -6.28 5.65 29.75
CA SER A 3 -5.50 4.60 30.45
C SER A 3 -4.37 5.16 31.33
N PHE A 4 -3.77 6.30 30.97
CA PHE A 4 -2.71 6.95 31.76
C PHE A 4 -3.28 7.81 32.90
N ILE A 5 -4.45 8.43 32.69
CA ILE A 5 -5.17 9.18 33.73
C ILE A 5 -5.66 8.21 34.82
N MET A 6 -6.18 7.04 34.44
CA MET A 6 -6.55 5.96 35.38
C MET A 6 -5.36 5.41 36.17
N LEU A 7 -4.18 5.29 35.54
CA LEU A 7 -2.97 4.76 36.18
C LEU A 7 -2.37 5.73 37.22
N ILE A 8 -2.46 7.03 36.97
CA ILE A 8 -1.77 8.07 37.78
C ILE A 8 -2.71 8.78 38.76
N GLY A 9 -4.03 8.53 38.67
CA GLY A 9 -5.01 9.04 39.63
C GLY A 9 -5.39 10.51 39.44
N GLY A 10 -5.09 11.11 38.27
CA GLY A 10 -5.47 12.48 37.95
C GLY A 10 -4.73 13.08 36.76
N VAL A 11 -5.13 14.28 36.35
CA VAL A 11 -4.45 15.04 35.28
C VAL A 11 -3.25 15.78 35.89
N ASN A 12 -2.13 15.08 35.98
CA ASN A 12 -0.85 15.63 36.43
C ASN A 12 -0.08 16.24 35.23
N PRO A 13 0.71 17.31 35.40
CA PRO A 13 1.63 17.83 34.36
C PRO A 13 2.44 16.75 33.62
N PHE A 14 2.82 15.67 34.29
CA PHE A 14 3.51 14.53 33.68
C PHE A 14 2.68 13.82 32.58
N VAL A 15 1.37 13.65 32.80
CA VAL A 15 0.44 13.06 31.82
C VAL A 15 0.29 13.96 30.60
N ILE A 16 0.27 15.28 30.81
CA ILE A 16 0.18 16.27 29.72
C ILE A 16 1.45 16.21 28.85
N ILE A 17 2.63 16.14 29.46
CA ILE A 17 3.90 16.03 28.73
C ILE A 17 3.94 14.75 27.87
N ILE A 18 3.56 13.60 28.44
CA ILE A 18 3.47 12.33 27.69
C ILE A 18 2.46 12.45 26.54
N GLY A 19 1.31 13.06 26.79
CA GLY A 19 0.30 13.32 25.76
C GLY A 19 0.85 14.13 24.58
N ILE A 20 1.61 15.19 24.87
CA ILE A 20 2.25 16.03 23.85
C ILE A 20 3.33 15.23 23.08
N MET A 21 4.19 14.49 23.78
CA MET A 21 5.22 13.66 23.13
C MET A 21 4.62 12.56 22.25
N PHE A 22 3.51 11.96 22.69
CA PHE A 22 2.77 10.97 21.91
C PHE A 22 2.17 11.62 20.64
N MET A 23 1.54 12.78 20.76
CA MET A 23 1.04 13.53 19.59
C MET A 23 2.16 13.91 18.62
N TYR A 24 3.30 14.34 19.13
CA TYR A 24 4.49 14.60 18.31
C TYR A 24 4.94 13.35 17.55
N THR A 25 4.94 12.19 18.21
CA THR A 25 5.31 10.90 17.61
C THR A 25 4.36 10.50 16.48
N LEU A 26 3.04 10.66 16.69
CA LEU A 26 2.04 10.42 15.65
C LEU A 26 2.25 11.32 14.43
N MET A 27 2.50 12.62 14.65
CA MET A 27 2.79 13.57 13.57
C MET A 27 4.07 13.23 12.82
N ALA A 28 5.15 12.91 13.54
CA ALA A 28 6.42 12.51 12.94
C ALA A 28 6.28 11.23 12.10
N ASN A 29 5.48 10.27 12.57
CA ASN A 29 5.20 9.03 11.86
C ASN A 29 4.44 9.29 10.56
N LEU A 30 3.40 10.14 10.60
CA LEU A 30 2.62 10.53 9.41
C LEU A 30 3.50 11.18 8.33
N VAL A 31 4.39 12.10 8.71
CA VAL A 31 5.29 12.76 7.76
C VAL A 31 6.28 11.77 7.15
N SER A 32 6.85 10.88 7.96
CA SER A 32 7.83 9.88 7.51
C SER A 32 7.22 8.90 6.50
N TRP A 33 5.99 8.43 6.75
CA TRP A 33 5.26 7.56 5.82
C TRP A 33 4.85 8.27 4.54
N ALA A 34 4.35 9.50 4.65
CA ALA A 34 3.94 10.29 3.48
C ALA A 34 5.10 10.45 2.48
N LEU A 35 6.30 10.78 2.98
CA LEU A 35 7.49 10.87 2.13
C LEU A 35 7.86 9.51 1.54
N GLY A 36 7.90 8.45 2.35
CA GLY A 36 8.25 7.10 1.88
C GLY A 36 7.38 6.62 0.71
N VAL A 37 6.05 6.75 0.83
CA VAL A 37 5.11 6.37 -0.24
C VAL A 37 5.32 7.21 -1.50
N ASN A 38 5.55 8.52 -1.35
CA ASN A 38 5.78 9.40 -2.49
C ASN A 38 7.05 9.02 -3.27
N TYR A 39 8.12 8.63 -2.55
CA TYR A 39 9.36 8.14 -3.17
C TYR A 39 9.16 6.82 -3.91
N VAL A 40 8.41 5.87 -3.34
CA VAL A 40 8.12 4.58 -4.00
C VAL A 40 7.36 4.80 -5.31
N ALA A 41 6.31 5.62 -5.29
CA ALA A 41 5.52 5.92 -6.49
C ALA A 41 6.34 6.66 -7.56
N MET A 42 7.19 7.60 -7.15
CA MET A 42 8.11 8.27 -8.06
C MET A 42 9.10 7.28 -8.69
N TYR A 43 9.68 6.38 -7.89
CA TYR A 43 10.64 5.39 -8.37
C TYR A 43 9.99 4.42 -9.38
N ALA A 44 8.79 3.92 -9.06
CA ALA A 44 8.00 3.12 -10.00
C ALA A 44 7.66 3.90 -11.29
N SER A 45 7.38 5.20 -11.20
CA SER A 45 7.16 6.03 -12.39
C SER A 45 8.43 6.21 -13.23
N LYS A 46 9.60 6.39 -12.59
CA LYS A 46 10.91 6.45 -13.29
C LYS A 46 11.23 5.15 -14.03
N ASN A 47 10.81 4.00 -13.50
CA ASN A 47 10.93 2.70 -14.15
C ASN A 47 9.86 2.42 -15.22
N LYS A 48 8.99 3.40 -15.51
CA LYS A 48 7.84 3.26 -16.44
C LYS A 48 6.81 2.21 -16.01
N ASP A 49 6.72 1.92 -14.71
CA ASP A 49 5.66 1.07 -14.13
C ASP A 49 4.42 1.89 -13.71
N LEU A 50 4.56 3.22 -13.57
CA LEU A 50 3.47 4.15 -13.24
C LEU A 50 3.44 5.38 -14.18
N PRO A 51 2.26 6.02 -14.37
CA PRO A 51 2.13 7.22 -15.19
C PRO A 51 3.09 8.35 -14.77
N ALA A 52 3.59 9.13 -15.73
CA ALA A 52 4.60 10.17 -15.45
C ALA A 52 4.15 11.31 -14.54
N ILE A 53 2.85 11.39 -14.20
CA ILE A 53 2.34 12.34 -13.21
C ILE A 53 2.96 12.07 -11.83
N PHE A 54 3.19 10.79 -11.50
CA PHE A 54 3.84 10.35 -10.26
C PHE A 54 5.37 10.60 -10.26
N GLY A 55 5.99 10.64 -11.44
CA GLY A 55 7.43 10.87 -11.61
C GLY A 55 7.85 12.34 -11.61
N LYS A 56 6.92 13.30 -11.51
CA LYS A 56 7.26 14.74 -11.48
C LYS A 56 7.99 15.08 -10.18
N THR A 57 9.23 15.53 -10.32
CA THR A 57 10.04 16.06 -9.23
C THR A 57 10.17 17.57 -9.31
N ASN A 58 10.40 18.21 -8.17
CA ASN A 58 10.80 19.61 -8.14
C ASN A 58 12.27 19.76 -8.57
N PRO A 59 12.59 20.63 -9.54
CA PRO A 59 13.96 20.80 -10.05
C PRO A 59 15.01 21.21 -9.01
N LYS A 60 14.58 21.77 -7.88
CA LYS A 60 15.49 22.33 -6.86
C LYS A 60 15.91 21.35 -5.77
N ASN A 61 15.12 20.31 -5.49
CA ASN A 61 15.36 19.42 -4.34
C ASN A 61 14.99 17.96 -4.62
N ASP A 62 14.73 17.60 -5.88
CA ASP A 62 14.34 16.26 -6.33
C ASP A 62 13.17 15.64 -5.56
N MET A 63 12.38 16.44 -4.85
CA MET A 63 11.24 15.95 -4.09
C MET A 63 10.11 15.56 -5.04
N PRO A 64 9.41 14.43 -4.76
CA PRO A 64 8.29 13.94 -5.58
C PRO A 64 7.04 14.83 -5.41
N THR A 65 7.03 15.98 -6.07
CA THR A 65 5.92 16.94 -6.02
C THR A 65 4.65 16.41 -6.67
N GLY A 66 4.78 15.65 -7.76
CA GLY A 66 3.62 15.06 -8.46
C GLY A 66 2.82 14.13 -7.55
N THR A 67 3.50 13.16 -6.92
CA THR A 67 2.84 12.24 -5.97
C THR A 67 2.35 12.96 -4.72
N SER A 68 3.12 13.91 -4.18
CA SER A 68 2.72 14.64 -2.98
C SER A 68 1.44 15.44 -3.18
N ILE A 69 1.30 16.13 -4.32
CA ILE A 69 0.10 16.89 -4.66
C ILE A 69 -1.08 15.95 -4.85
N LEU A 70 -0.91 14.84 -5.58
CA LEU A 70 -1.99 13.88 -5.79
C LEU A 70 -2.48 13.28 -4.47
N ASN A 71 -1.55 12.88 -3.59
CA ASN A 71 -1.88 12.37 -2.28
C ASN A 71 -2.61 13.42 -1.42
N GLY A 72 -2.17 14.68 -1.47
CA GLY A 72 -2.85 15.80 -0.81
C GLY A 72 -4.27 16.01 -1.33
N VAL A 73 -4.48 15.99 -2.65
CA VAL A 73 -5.81 16.13 -3.27
C VAL A 73 -6.73 14.98 -2.84
N VAL A 74 -6.26 13.73 -2.90
CA VAL A 74 -7.06 12.57 -2.47
C VAL A 74 -7.41 12.68 -0.99
N ALA A 75 -6.45 13.04 -0.13
CA ALA A 75 -6.68 13.21 1.29
C ALA A 75 -7.72 14.32 1.58
N SER A 76 -7.59 15.48 0.93
CA SER A 76 -8.55 16.59 1.10
C SER A 76 -9.96 16.21 0.64
N VAL A 77 -10.09 15.54 -0.50
CA VAL A 77 -11.40 15.05 -0.99
C VAL A 77 -12.01 14.08 0.02
N LEU A 78 -11.23 13.13 0.54
CA LEU A 78 -11.71 12.17 1.53
C LEU A 78 -12.16 12.86 2.82
N ILE A 79 -11.44 13.86 3.32
CA ILE A 79 -11.83 14.61 4.53
C ILE A 79 -13.16 15.33 4.34
N ILE A 80 -13.41 15.90 3.16
CA ILE A 80 -14.67 16.61 2.84
C ILE A 80 -15.83 15.62 2.68
N VAL A 81 -15.58 14.49 2.02
CA VAL A 81 -16.61 13.49 1.70
C VAL A 81 -16.97 12.63 2.92
N ALA A 82 -16.00 12.32 3.79
CA ALA A 82 -16.19 11.43 4.94
C ALA A 82 -17.40 11.80 5.85
N PRO A 83 -17.59 13.06 6.29
CA PRO A 83 -18.73 13.42 7.14
C PRO A 83 -20.08 13.44 6.40
N ILE A 84 -20.08 13.44 5.06
CA ILE A 84 -21.29 13.47 4.23
C ILE A 84 -21.85 12.06 4.00
N ILE A 85 -21.04 11.02 4.22
CA ILE A 85 -21.43 9.62 4.02
C ILE A 85 -22.06 9.08 5.31
N PRO A 86 -23.39 8.81 5.35
CA PRO A 86 -24.09 8.35 6.56
C PRO A 86 -23.92 6.83 6.78
N ASN A 87 -22.76 6.27 6.45
CA ASN A 87 -22.50 4.83 6.51
C ASN A 87 -21.09 4.56 7.02
N GLU A 88 -20.99 4.19 8.30
CA GLU A 88 -19.73 3.83 8.95
C GLU A 88 -19.02 2.65 8.26
N ASN A 89 -19.77 1.78 7.57
CA ASN A 89 -19.20 0.65 6.83
C ASN A 89 -18.33 1.10 5.66
N ILE A 90 -18.52 2.30 5.12
CA ILE A 90 -17.67 2.81 4.04
C ILE A 90 -16.25 3.09 4.54
N PHE A 91 -16.10 3.61 5.76
CA PHE A 91 -14.77 3.78 6.37
C PHE A 91 -14.06 2.44 6.53
N TRP A 92 -14.78 1.45 7.07
CA TRP A 92 -14.26 0.08 7.21
C TRP A 92 -13.95 -0.57 5.86
N ALA A 93 -14.77 -0.32 4.83
CA ALA A 93 -14.52 -0.79 3.48
C ALA A 93 -13.24 -0.20 2.86
N PHE A 94 -12.98 1.11 3.06
CA PHE A 94 -11.73 1.72 2.62
C PHE A 94 -10.51 1.16 3.36
N PHE A 95 -10.63 0.95 4.67
CA PHE A 95 -9.57 0.33 5.46
C PHE A 95 -9.28 -1.10 4.98
N ALA A 96 -10.32 -1.91 4.79
CA ALA A 96 -10.20 -3.27 4.27
C ALA A 96 -9.63 -3.30 2.85
N LEU A 97 -10.00 -2.34 1.98
CA LEU A 97 -9.43 -2.20 0.64
C LEU A 97 -7.90 -2.01 0.70
N ASN A 98 -7.41 -1.20 1.64
CA ASN A 98 -5.96 -1.03 1.84
C ASN A 98 -5.28 -2.34 2.24
N VAL A 99 -5.88 -3.09 3.17
CA VAL A 99 -5.37 -4.39 3.60
C VAL A 99 -5.36 -5.38 2.43
N VAL A 100 -6.43 -5.43 1.64
CA VAL A 100 -6.53 -6.28 0.44
C VAL A 100 -5.42 -5.93 -0.57
N ALA A 101 -5.19 -4.64 -0.84
CA ALA A 101 -4.12 -4.21 -1.74
C ALA A 101 -2.72 -4.59 -1.20
N LEU A 102 -2.49 -4.42 0.10
CA LEU A 102 -1.25 -4.80 0.76
C LEU A 102 -1.01 -6.32 0.64
N LEU A 103 -1.99 -7.14 1.06
CA LEU A 103 -1.90 -8.59 0.99
C LEU A 103 -1.70 -9.09 -0.44
N GLY A 104 -2.43 -8.50 -1.40
CA GLY A 104 -2.27 -8.79 -2.83
C GLY A 104 -0.84 -8.56 -3.31
N SER A 105 -0.22 -7.44 -2.94
CA SER A 105 1.17 -7.16 -3.31
C SER A 105 2.17 -8.17 -2.73
N TYR A 106 1.94 -8.64 -1.50
CA TYR A 106 2.76 -9.66 -0.86
C TYR A 106 2.60 -11.03 -1.51
N ILE A 107 1.37 -11.41 -1.88
CA ILE A 107 1.11 -12.67 -2.60
C ILE A 107 1.89 -12.72 -3.92
N LEU A 108 2.00 -11.61 -4.65
CA LEU A 108 2.79 -11.53 -5.89
C LEU A 108 4.31 -11.56 -5.65
N MET A 109 4.77 -11.15 -4.46
CA MET A 109 6.19 -11.15 -4.10
C MET A 109 6.77 -12.56 -3.94
N PHE A 110 6.01 -13.50 -3.38
CA PHE A 110 6.44 -14.90 -3.19
C PHE A 110 6.77 -15.66 -4.50
N PRO A 111 5.92 -15.68 -5.54
CA PRO A 111 6.25 -16.31 -6.81
C PRO A 111 7.37 -15.58 -7.54
N ALA A 112 7.48 -14.25 -7.41
CA ALA A 112 8.61 -13.49 -7.95
C ALA A 112 9.93 -13.93 -7.30
N PHE A 113 9.95 -14.15 -5.98
CA PHE A 113 11.11 -14.69 -5.25
C PHE A 113 11.52 -16.09 -5.75
N LEU A 114 10.55 -16.99 -5.96
CA LEU A 114 10.82 -18.32 -6.53
C LEU A 114 11.32 -18.24 -7.97
N LYS A 115 10.74 -17.36 -8.79
CA LYS A 115 11.16 -17.14 -10.18
C LYS A 115 12.59 -16.60 -10.23
N LEU A 116 12.95 -15.64 -9.39
CA LEU A 116 14.29 -15.07 -9.32
C LEU A 116 15.35 -16.13 -8.98
N ARG A 117 15.00 -17.14 -8.16
CA ARG A 117 15.88 -18.28 -7.86
C ARG A 117 16.10 -19.24 -9.03
N LYS A 118 15.18 -19.26 -9.99
CA LYS A 118 15.31 -20.06 -11.22
C LYS A 118 16.03 -19.29 -12.33
N VAL A 119 15.72 -18.00 -12.48
CA VAL A 119 16.22 -17.15 -13.56
C VAL A 119 17.64 -16.65 -13.27
N ASP A 120 17.93 -16.27 -12.03
CA ASP A 120 19.25 -15.77 -11.64
C ASP A 120 19.81 -16.55 -10.42
N PRO A 121 20.21 -17.82 -10.64
CA PRO A 121 20.73 -18.67 -9.58
C PRO A 121 22.17 -18.32 -9.16
N ASN A 122 22.95 -17.74 -10.07
CA ASN A 122 24.40 -17.53 -9.89
C ASN A 122 24.77 -16.19 -9.26
N ARG A 123 23.82 -15.27 -9.12
CA ARG A 123 24.06 -13.97 -8.49
C ARG A 123 24.47 -14.13 -7.02
N GLU A 124 25.53 -13.43 -6.65
CA GLU A 124 25.99 -13.35 -5.27
C GLU A 124 24.93 -12.62 -4.42
N ARG A 125 24.49 -13.26 -3.34
CA ARG A 125 23.43 -12.75 -2.45
C ARG A 125 24.05 -12.45 -1.10
N PRO A 126 24.00 -11.19 -0.61
CA PRO A 126 24.52 -10.82 0.71
C PRO A 126 23.90 -11.64 1.85
N PHE A 127 22.66 -12.10 1.65
CA PHE A 127 21.96 -12.99 2.56
C PHE A 127 21.43 -14.23 1.82
N LYS A 128 21.68 -15.41 2.38
CA LYS A 128 21.13 -16.69 1.91
C LYS A 128 20.36 -17.34 3.06
N VAL A 129 19.10 -17.69 2.81
CA VAL A 129 18.26 -18.41 3.77
C VAL A 129 18.98 -19.72 4.16
N PRO A 130 19.30 -19.92 5.45
CA PRO A 130 19.88 -21.17 5.91
C PRO A 130 18.81 -22.27 5.80
N GLY A 131 19.19 -23.45 5.32
CA GLY A 131 18.27 -24.57 5.07
C GLY A 131 18.04 -24.81 3.58
N GLY A 132 18.04 -26.08 3.20
CA GLY A 132 17.98 -26.51 1.80
C GLY A 132 16.70 -26.10 1.07
N LYS A 133 16.54 -26.61 -0.16
CA LYS A 133 15.41 -26.27 -1.05
C LYS A 133 14.04 -26.49 -0.38
N ILE A 134 13.90 -27.51 0.48
CA ILE A 134 12.65 -27.85 1.17
C ILE A 134 12.24 -26.74 2.15
N LEU A 135 13.14 -26.33 3.04
CA LEU A 135 12.85 -25.26 4.01
C LEU A 135 12.49 -23.96 3.31
N LEU A 136 13.18 -23.68 2.20
CA LEU A 136 12.88 -22.52 1.38
C LEU A 136 11.48 -22.56 0.78
N TYR A 137 11.06 -23.70 0.24
CA TYR A 137 9.72 -23.86 -0.29
C TYR A 137 8.68 -23.73 0.83
N LEU A 138 8.91 -24.30 2.01
CA LEU A 138 8.02 -24.14 3.16
C LEU A 138 7.88 -22.66 3.58
N MET A 139 8.99 -21.95 3.74
CA MET A 139 9.02 -20.53 4.09
C MET A 139 8.39 -19.62 3.03
N THR A 140 8.19 -20.12 1.81
CA THR A 140 7.54 -19.36 0.73
C THR A 140 6.07 -19.73 0.60
N PHE A 141 5.76 -21.02 0.47
CA PHE A 141 4.41 -21.51 0.21
C PHE A 141 3.49 -21.40 1.42
N VAL A 142 3.99 -21.65 2.65
CA VAL A 142 3.14 -21.57 3.85
C VAL A 142 2.61 -20.14 4.06
N PRO A 143 3.46 -19.10 4.10
CA PRO A 143 2.95 -17.73 4.21
C PRO A 143 2.09 -17.33 3.02
N MET A 144 2.46 -17.71 1.80
CA MET A 144 1.67 -17.39 0.61
C MET A 144 0.25 -17.98 0.68
N ILE A 145 0.09 -19.23 1.09
CA ILE A 145 -1.22 -19.87 1.28
C ILE A 145 -2.02 -19.17 2.38
N LEU A 146 -1.39 -18.85 3.51
CA LEU A 146 -2.04 -18.12 4.60
C LEU A 146 -2.54 -16.73 4.14
N LEU A 147 -1.75 -16.01 3.35
CA LEU A 147 -2.16 -14.72 2.79
C LEU A 147 -3.32 -14.87 1.80
N ILE A 148 -3.30 -15.89 0.94
CA ILE A 148 -4.39 -16.17 0.00
C ILE A 148 -5.69 -16.47 0.76
N ILE A 149 -5.63 -17.33 1.79
CA ILE A 149 -6.79 -17.65 2.63
C ILE A 149 -7.32 -16.40 3.33
N THR A 150 -6.42 -15.59 3.90
CA THR A 150 -6.77 -14.32 4.56
C THR A 150 -7.43 -13.35 3.59
N LEU A 151 -6.91 -13.25 2.36
CA LEU A 151 -7.47 -12.41 1.31
C LEU A 151 -8.89 -12.84 0.94
N ILE A 152 -9.12 -14.14 0.77
CA ILE A 152 -10.44 -14.70 0.46
C ILE A 152 -11.43 -14.39 1.59
N PHE A 153 -11.05 -14.64 2.84
CA PHE A 153 -11.93 -14.36 3.98
C PHE A 153 -12.26 -12.88 4.15
N SER A 154 -11.32 -12.00 3.80
CA SER A 154 -11.48 -10.54 3.91
C SER A 154 -12.33 -9.95 2.78
N ALA A 155 -12.13 -10.41 1.53
CA ALA A 155 -12.76 -9.80 0.36
C ALA A 155 -14.05 -10.49 -0.11
N VAL A 156 -14.26 -11.78 0.20
CA VAL A 156 -15.38 -12.57 -0.34
C VAL A 156 -16.44 -12.83 0.74
N PRO A 157 -17.73 -12.54 0.48
CA PRO A 157 -18.82 -12.94 1.35
C PRO A 157 -19.08 -14.45 1.23
N LEU A 158 -18.99 -15.17 2.36
CA LEU A 158 -19.06 -16.64 2.39
C LEU A 158 -20.35 -17.18 3.03
N ASN A 159 -20.99 -16.42 3.94
CA ASN A 159 -22.19 -16.85 4.66
C ASN A 159 -23.48 -16.21 4.09
N GLY A 160 -23.37 -15.30 3.12
CA GLY A 160 -24.52 -14.71 2.40
C GLY A 160 -25.51 -13.92 3.28
N SER A 161 -25.18 -13.69 4.55
CA SER A 161 -26.02 -12.96 5.49
C SER A 161 -26.09 -11.48 5.11
N SER A 162 -27.22 -10.82 5.37
CA SER A 162 -27.41 -9.39 5.04
C SER A 162 -26.37 -8.48 5.71
N ALA A 163 -25.88 -8.86 6.90
CA ALA A 163 -24.84 -8.14 7.61
C ALA A 163 -23.47 -8.27 6.90
N GLU A 164 -23.08 -9.48 6.52
CA GLU A 164 -21.82 -9.73 5.81
C GLU A 164 -21.83 -9.13 4.40
N LEU A 165 -22.97 -9.18 3.70
CA LEU A 165 -23.10 -8.59 2.37
C LEU A 165 -22.92 -7.07 2.40
N ASN A 166 -23.49 -6.39 3.39
CA ASN A 166 -23.35 -4.94 3.53
C ASN A 166 -21.91 -4.51 3.84
N GLU A 167 -21.12 -5.34 4.53
CA GLU A 167 -19.72 -5.07 4.84
C GLU A 167 -18.80 -5.41 3.66
N LYS A 168 -18.98 -6.59 3.05
CA LYS A 168 -18.05 -7.14 2.07
C LYS A 168 -18.32 -6.73 0.62
N ILE A 169 -19.55 -6.37 0.24
CA ILE A 169 -19.84 -5.88 -1.12
C ILE A 169 -19.03 -4.61 -1.44
N PRO A 170 -18.97 -3.58 -0.58
CA PRO A 170 -18.13 -2.41 -0.83
C PRO A 170 -16.64 -2.76 -1.00
N ILE A 171 -16.13 -3.71 -0.20
CA ILE A 171 -14.74 -4.18 -0.28
C ILE A 171 -14.49 -4.87 -1.62
N LEU A 172 -15.40 -5.76 -2.04
CA LEU A 172 -15.28 -6.49 -3.30
C LEU A 172 -15.32 -5.54 -4.50
N ILE A 173 -16.28 -4.60 -4.52
CA ILE A 173 -16.37 -3.57 -5.57
C ILE A 173 -15.10 -2.73 -5.57
N GLY A 174 -14.65 -2.24 -4.42
CA GLY A 174 -13.43 -1.46 -4.29
C GLY A 174 -12.20 -2.23 -4.80
N THR A 175 -12.12 -3.52 -4.53
CA THR A 175 -11.01 -4.38 -4.98
C THR A 175 -11.00 -4.52 -6.49
N VAL A 176 -12.15 -4.79 -7.11
CA VAL A 176 -12.28 -4.89 -8.58
C VAL A 176 -11.93 -3.56 -9.24
N VAL A 177 -12.42 -2.44 -8.70
CA VAL A 177 -12.08 -1.09 -9.19
C VAL A 177 -10.58 -0.83 -9.05
N ALA A 178 -9.96 -1.18 -7.92
CA ALA A 178 -8.52 -1.00 -7.71
C ALA A 178 -7.69 -1.80 -8.71
N ILE A 179 -8.09 -3.04 -9.02
CA ILE A 179 -7.43 -3.87 -10.04
C ILE A 179 -7.54 -3.21 -11.43
N ILE A 180 -8.74 -2.76 -11.81
CA ILE A 180 -8.97 -2.07 -13.09
C ILE A 180 -8.12 -0.80 -13.18
N VAL A 181 -8.11 0.03 -12.14
CA VAL A 181 -7.29 1.24 -12.08
C VAL A 181 -5.80 0.91 -12.17
N GLY A 182 -5.36 -0.15 -11.49
CA GLY A 182 -3.99 -0.67 -11.58
C GLY A 182 -3.60 -1.05 -13.00
N GLU A 183 -4.45 -1.82 -13.69
CA GLU A 183 -4.22 -2.26 -15.07
C GLU A 183 -4.20 -1.07 -16.05
N ILE A 184 -5.11 -0.10 -15.87
CA ILE A 184 -5.11 1.14 -16.66
C ILE A 184 -3.81 1.92 -16.43
N CYS A 185 -3.33 2.03 -15.20
CA CYS A 185 -2.07 2.69 -14.87
C CYS A 185 -0.89 2.01 -15.57
N ILE A 186 -0.82 0.68 -15.55
CA ILE A 186 0.21 -0.10 -16.23
C ILE A 186 0.13 0.09 -17.74
N TRP A 187 -1.07 0.04 -18.33
CA TRP A 187 -1.27 0.24 -19.76
C TRP A 187 -0.87 1.65 -20.22
N LEU A 188 -1.21 2.69 -19.45
CA LEU A 188 -0.78 4.06 -19.71
C LEU A 188 0.74 4.23 -19.61
N ALA A 189 1.39 3.49 -18.72
CA ALA A 189 2.84 3.47 -18.59
C ALA A 189 3.50 2.71 -19.76
N GLY A 190 2.93 1.57 -20.17
CA GLY A 190 3.37 0.76 -21.31
C GLY A 190 3.31 1.50 -22.64
N LYS A 191 2.21 2.21 -22.94
CA LYS A 191 2.08 3.05 -24.15
C LYS A 191 3.17 4.13 -24.29
N ARG A 192 3.79 4.54 -23.18
CA ARG A 192 4.90 5.51 -23.18
C ARG A 192 6.25 4.85 -23.36
N LYS A 193 6.42 3.58 -22.99
CA LYS A 193 7.63 2.81 -23.28
C LYS A 193 7.81 2.71 -24.80
N ASP A 194 6.77 2.28 -25.52
CA ASP A 194 6.77 2.19 -26.99
C ASP A 194 7.03 3.55 -27.66
N LYS A 195 6.37 4.63 -27.21
CA LYS A 195 6.60 5.98 -27.78
C LYS A 195 8.00 6.54 -27.52
N GLY A 196 8.65 6.15 -26.42
CA GLY A 196 10.02 6.56 -26.10
C GLY A 196 11.07 5.77 -26.88
N GLU A 197 10.81 4.47 -27.11
CA GLU A 197 11.65 3.61 -27.96
C GLU A 197 11.58 4.05 -29.43
N ILE A 198 10.37 4.34 -29.95
CA ILE A 198 10.19 4.88 -31.32
C ILE A 198 10.87 6.24 -31.52
N LYS A 199 10.98 7.08 -30.49
CA LYS A 199 11.70 8.36 -30.61
C LYS A 199 13.22 8.19 -30.65
N ASN A 200 13.76 7.25 -29.89
CA ASN A 200 15.20 6.99 -29.84
C ASN A 200 15.72 6.17 -31.04
N GLU A 201 14.85 5.44 -31.76
CA GLU A 201 15.22 4.77 -33.01
C GLU A 201 15.21 5.71 -34.24
N ASN A 202 14.61 6.90 -34.11
CA ASN A 202 14.48 7.88 -35.18
C ASN A 202 15.40 9.12 -35.01
N GLU A 203 16.32 9.08 -34.03
CA GLU A 203 17.45 10.02 -33.84
C GLU A 203 18.78 9.30 -34.05
#